data_AF-A0A7Y8JV23-F1
#
_entry.id   AF-A0A7Y8JV23-F1
#
_cell.length_a   1.000
_cell.length_b   1.000
_cell.length_c   1.000
_cell.angle_alpha   90.00
_cell.angle_beta   90.00
_cell.angle_gamma   90.00
#
_symmetry.space_group_name_H-M   'P 1'
#
loop_
_entity.id
_entity.type
_entity.pdbx_description
1 polymer ?
#
loop_
_entity_poly.entity_id
_entity_poly.type
_entity_poly.pdbx_seq_one_letter_code
_entity_poly.pdbx_strand_id
1 'polypeptide(L)'
;MKRPLVLAVLMAASVAAHADNLVGIRAIETTYHQLITELDRSRGGRPDADTRQRITTAAQAFQATMQRDGGARDNLNTDVKNIVASLSDGSYSADGSIRALQRDAKGSVIDAGPWNPALAGNPITQPIGTHLNQTSEGDCVGISVVKAFSNTQMGAQILQRGVTLNADGSFNVSLPGAPSTVFHLQAADLDQYGKGDAPAAAVVGAMFQYFHLDPAKGSLPTNKVMELLAGQYGDHQRLADAHSSPQDIPQFLLSHASGVGSRAAIVFGGKPARNGDWSKGDGHAFAIIHIDPASGQLSYTNPWNEGVQVRTIAISDLAAQAAGTSADFEMVTFR
;
A
#
# COMPACT_ATOMS: atom_id res chain seq x y z
N MET A 1 -10.76 -10.63 -49.61
CA MET A 1 -9.90 -11.39 -48.67
C MET A 1 -10.29 -11.00 -47.25
N LYS A 2 -10.93 -11.89 -46.49
CA LYS A 2 -11.34 -11.67 -45.10
C LYS A 2 -10.27 -12.28 -44.18
N ARG A 3 -9.48 -11.46 -43.49
CA ARG A 3 -8.71 -11.79 -42.27
C ARG A 3 -8.09 -10.49 -41.71
N PRO A 4 -8.71 -9.91 -40.67
CA PRO A 4 -7.92 -9.48 -39.52
C PRO A 4 -8.57 -9.75 -38.14
N LEU A 5 -9.67 -10.52 -38.06
CA LEU A 5 -10.38 -10.73 -36.79
C LEU A 5 -9.63 -11.66 -35.80
N VAL A 6 -8.78 -12.56 -36.31
CA VAL A 6 -8.12 -13.59 -35.48
C VAL A 6 -6.96 -13.00 -34.67
N LEU A 7 -6.30 -11.93 -35.12
CA LEU A 7 -5.11 -11.39 -34.47
C LEU A 7 -5.44 -10.52 -33.23
N ALA A 8 -6.57 -9.81 -33.23
CA ALA A 8 -6.98 -8.95 -32.11
C ALA A 8 -7.57 -9.74 -30.93
N VAL A 9 -8.31 -10.83 -31.21
CA VAL A 9 -8.85 -11.74 -30.19
C VAL A 9 -7.72 -12.51 -29.49
N LEU A 10 -6.67 -12.90 -30.23
CA LEU A 10 -5.48 -13.54 -29.66
C LEU A 10 -4.71 -12.62 -28.71
N MET A 11 -4.63 -11.30 -28.97
CA MET A 11 -3.98 -10.37 -28.05
C MET A 11 -4.78 -10.17 -26.76
N ALA A 12 -6.11 -9.96 -26.83
CA ALA A 12 -6.94 -9.77 -25.63
C ALA A 12 -6.99 -11.02 -24.72
N ALA A 13 -7.07 -12.21 -25.32
CA ALA A 13 -7.01 -13.48 -24.58
C ALA A 13 -5.61 -13.77 -24.02
N SER A 14 -4.55 -13.38 -24.73
CA SER A 14 -3.18 -13.56 -24.25
C SER A 14 -2.87 -12.70 -23.03
N VAL A 15 -3.38 -11.46 -22.93
CA VAL A 15 -3.06 -10.59 -21.79
C VAL A 15 -3.86 -10.96 -20.53
N ALA A 16 -5.12 -11.39 -20.66
CA ALA A 16 -5.86 -11.96 -19.53
C ALA A 16 -5.17 -13.21 -18.96
N ALA A 17 -4.69 -14.10 -19.83
CA ALA A 17 -3.91 -15.28 -19.42
C ALA A 17 -2.50 -14.94 -18.92
N HIS A 18 -1.89 -13.84 -19.36
CA HIS A 18 -0.59 -13.36 -18.83
C HIS A 18 -0.75 -12.63 -17.50
N ALA A 19 -1.87 -11.93 -17.27
CA ALA A 19 -2.20 -11.29 -15.99
C ALA A 19 -2.43 -12.30 -14.87
N ASP A 20 -2.89 -13.51 -15.20
CA ASP A 20 -3.01 -14.60 -14.22
C ASP A 20 -1.65 -15.15 -13.76
N ASN A 21 -0.58 -14.95 -14.55
CA ASN A 21 0.80 -15.29 -14.17
C ASN A 21 1.57 -14.12 -13.52
N LEU A 22 1.00 -12.90 -13.54
CA LEU A 22 1.56 -11.73 -12.87
C LEU A 22 0.95 -11.62 -11.46
N VAL A 23 1.77 -11.33 -10.45
CA VAL A 23 1.33 -11.20 -9.04
C VAL A 23 1.61 -9.79 -8.54
N GLY A 24 0.67 -9.23 -7.76
CA GLY A 24 0.75 -7.96 -7.04
C GLY A 24 0.81 -6.70 -7.91
N ILE A 25 1.59 -5.68 -7.53
CA ILE A 25 1.46 -4.32 -8.10
C ILE A 25 1.68 -4.28 -9.62
N ARG A 26 2.55 -5.15 -10.15
CA ARG A 26 2.76 -5.29 -11.61
C ARG A 26 1.55 -5.84 -12.35
N ALA A 27 0.77 -6.72 -11.72
CA ALA A 27 -0.46 -7.22 -12.31
C ALA A 27 -1.48 -6.10 -12.42
N ILE A 28 -1.61 -5.28 -11.38
CA ILE A 28 -2.50 -4.10 -11.31
C ILE A 28 -2.07 -3.05 -12.34
N GLU A 29 -0.79 -2.72 -12.42
CA GLU A 29 -0.23 -1.80 -13.43
C GLU A 29 -0.49 -2.31 -14.85
N THR A 30 -0.24 -3.59 -15.11
CA THR A 30 -0.45 -4.19 -16.42
C THR A 30 -1.92 -4.15 -16.83
N THR A 31 -2.84 -4.55 -15.94
CA THR A 31 -4.28 -4.57 -16.24
C THR A 31 -4.86 -3.16 -16.28
N TYR A 32 -4.34 -2.22 -15.49
CA TYR A 32 -4.67 -0.78 -15.58
C TYR A 32 -4.30 -0.22 -16.95
N HIS A 33 -3.05 -0.36 -17.39
CA HIS A 33 -2.61 0.14 -18.70
C HIS A 33 -3.30 -0.56 -19.86
N GLN A 34 -3.65 -1.84 -19.71
CA GLN A 34 -4.48 -2.54 -20.69
C GLN A 34 -5.88 -1.93 -20.79
N LEU A 35 -6.54 -1.64 -19.66
CA LEU A 35 -7.84 -0.98 -19.65
C LEU A 35 -7.74 0.42 -20.29
N ILE A 36 -6.74 1.22 -19.92
CA ILE A 36 -6.49 2.53 -20.54
C ILE A 36 -6.30 2.39 -22.05
N THR A 37 -5.56 1.38 -22.52
CA THR A 37 -5.35 1.12 -23.95
C THR A 37 -6.64 0.79 -24.68
N GLU A 38 -7.50 -0.05 -24.11
CA GLU A 38 -8.80 -0.39 -24.74
C GLU A 38 -9.77 0.79 -24.73
N LEU A 39 -9.76 1.61 -23.68
CA LEU A 39 -10.52 2.87 -23.65
C LEU A 39 -10.01 3.84 -24.72
N ASP A 40 -8.70 4.04 -24.84
CA ASP A 40 -8.08 4.93 -25.82
C ASP A 40 -8.42 4.53 -27.27
N ARG A 41 -8.35 3.23 -27.57
CA ARG A 41 -8.74 2.67 -28.89
C ARG A 41 -10.21 2.86 -29.24
N SER A 42 -11.06 3.11 -28.25
CA SER A 42 -12.50 3.31 -28.43
C SER A 42 -12.90 4.78 -28.55
N ARG A 43 -11.92 5.70 -28.56
CA ARG A 43 -12.13 7.12 -28.83
C ARG A 43 -12.72 7.29 -30.25
N GLY A 44 -14.03 7.49 -30.33
CA GLY A 44 -14.74 7.62 -31.60
C GLY A 44 -16.26 7.61 -31.51
N GLY A 45 -16.84 7.47 -30.32
CA GLY A 45 -18.29 7.43 -30.10
C GLY A 45 -18.72 6.15 -29.42
N ARG A 46 -19.97 5.72 -29.65
CA ARG A 46 -20.52 4.53 -29.00
C ARG A 46 -19.78 3.27 -29.47
N PRO A 47 -19.17 2.48 -28.58
CA PRO A 47 -18.42 1.29 -28.95
C PRO A 47 -19.32 0.20 -29.53
N ASP A 48 -18.83 -0.50 -30.55
CA ASP A 48 -19.48 -1.68 -31.12
C ASP A 48 -19.47 -2.88 -30.13
N ALA A 49 -20.10 -3.99 -30.50
CA ALA A 49 -20.18 -5.18 -29.64
C ALA A 49 -18.79 -5.72 -29.26
N ASP A 50 -17.87 -5.80 -30.22
CA ASP A 50 -16.52 -6.33 -30.01
C ASP A 50 -15.72 -5.42 -29.09
N THR A 51 -15.83 -4.10 -29.26
CA THR A 51 -15.14 -3.10 -28.43
C THR A 51 -15.70 -3.08 -27.02
N ARG A 52 -17.04 -3.17 -26.86
CA ARG A 52 -17.66 -3.33 -25.53
C ARG A 52 -17.16 -4.58 -24.81
N GLN A 53 -17.02 -5.70 -25.52
CA GLN A 53 -16.50 -6.93 -24.94
C GLN A 53 -15.04 -6.78 -24.49
N ARG A 54 -14.17 -6.17 -25.31
CA ARG A 54 -12.76 -5.94 -24.94
C ARG A 54 -12.62 -5.03 -23.72
N ILE A 55 -13.35 -3.92 -23.68
CA ILE A 55 -13.35 -3.01 -22.52
C ILE A 55 -13.85 -3.74 -21.27
N THR A 56 -14.96 -4.50 -21.39
CA THR A 56 -15.52 -5.26 -20.26
C THR A 56 -14.53 -6.29 -19.74
N THR A 57 -13.86 -7.03 -20.61
CA THR A 57 -12.85 -8.02 -20.20
C THR A 57 -11.64 -7.35 -19.54
N ALA A 58 -11.12 -6.24 -20.09
CA ALA A 58 -10.02 -5.51 -19.47
C ALA A 58 -10.42 -4.91 -18.10
N ALA A 59 -11.63 -4.37 -18.00
CA ALA A 59 -12.21 -3.85 -16.76
C ALA A 59 -12.32 -4.95 -15.69
N GLN A 60 -12.83 -6.13 -16.06
CA GLN A 60 -12.94 -7.28 -15.16
C GLN A 60 -11.56 -7.79 -14.71
N ALA A 61 -10.59 -7.85 -15.62
CA ALA A 61 -9.22 -8.25 -15.27
C ALA A 61 -8.59 -7.27 -14.26
N PHE A 62 -8.73 -5.96 -14.50
CA PHE A 62 -8.24 -4.93 -13.57
C PHE A 62 -8.95 -5.00 -12.21
N GLN A 63 -10.27 -5.14 -12.20
CA GLN A 63 -11.05 -5.34 -10.98
C GLN A 63 -10.60 -6.58 -10.20
N ALA A 64 -10.41 -7.71 -10.88
CA ALA A 64 -9.95 -8.95 -10.26
C ALA A 64 -8.55 -8.81 -9.67
N THR A 65 -7.64 -8.07 -10.31
CA THR A 65 -6.31 -7.79 -9.74
C THR A 65 -6.40 -6.86 -8.52
N MET A 66 -7.26 -5.84 -8.55
CA MET A 66 -7.49 -4.98 -7.38
C MET A 66 -8.13 -5.72 -6.21
N GLN A 67 -9.01 -6.70 -6.48
CA GLN A 67 -9.58 -7.58 -5.45
C GLN A 67 -8.52 -8.50 -4.83
N ARG A 68 -7.62 -9.05 -5.65
CA ARG A 68 -6.46 -9.84 -5.18
C ARG A 68 -5.49 -9.02 -4.32
N ASP A 69 -5.40 -7.71 -4.55
CA ASP A 69 -4.66 -6.71 -3.75
C ASP A 69 -5.36 -6.34 -2.43
N GLY A 70 -6.42 -7.07 -2.05
CA GLY A 70 -7.21 -6.81 -0.84
C GLY A 70 -8.26 -5.70 -0.99
N GLY A 71 -8.52 -5.23 -2.22
CA GLY A 71 -9.62 -4.31 -2.51
C GLY A 71 -9.42 -2.87 -2.04
N ALA A 72 -8.21 -2.47 -1.63
CA ALA A 72 -7.92 -1.17 -1.01
C ALA A 72 -8.02 0.07 -1.94
N ARG A 73 -8.69 -0.07 -3.09
CA ARG A 73 -8.77 0.92 -4.17
C ARG A 73 -10.23 1.23 -4.54
N ASP A 74 -11.04 1.58 -3.56
CA ASP A 74 -12.50 1.74 -3.71
C ASP A 74 -12.91 2.69 -4.84
N ASN A 75 -12.20 3.80 -5.02
CA ASN A 75 -12.47 4.75 -6.11
C ASN A 75 -12.20 4.12 -7.49
N LEU A 76 -11.05 3.45 -7.67
CA LEU A 76 -10.74 2.74 -8.91
C LEU A 76 -11.72 1.58 -9.15
N ASN A 77 -12.11 0.85 -8.11
CA ASN A 77 -13.15 -0.18 -8.19
C ASN A 77 -14.49 0.42 -8.64
N THR A 78 -14.84 1.61 -8.15
CA THR A 78 -16.06 2.34 -8.52
C THR A 78 -15.98 2.82 -9.97
N ASP A 79 -14.87 3.40 -10.38
CA ASP A 79 -14.64 3.83 -11.76
C ASP A 79 -14.75 2.67 -12.75
N VAL A 80 -14.17 1.52 -12.42
CA VAL A 80 -14.26 0.30 -13.24
C VAL A 80 -15.70 -0.19 -13.37
N LYS A 81 -16.48 -0.20 -12.28
CA LYS A 81 -17.91 -0.54 -12.32
C LYS A 81 -18.69 0.45 -13.18
N ASN A 82 -18.42 1.75 -13.05
CA ASN A 82 -19.06 2.81 -13.83
C ASN A 82 -18.74 2.70 -15.32
N ILE A 83 -17.50 2.33 -15.68
CA ILE A 83 -17.12 2.05 -17.06
C ILE A 83 -18.01 0.94 -17.63
N VAL A 84 -18.09 -0.21 -16.97
CA VAL A 84 -18.90 -1.35 -17.45
C VAL A 84 -20.38 -0.99 -17.54
N ALA A 85 -20.93 -0.28 -16.54
CA ALA A 85 -22.32 0.17 -16.56
C ALA A 85 -22.60 1.10 -17.76
N SER A 86 -21.72 2.08 -18.00
CA SER A 86 -21.89 3.08 -19.07
C SER A 86 -21.88 2.49 -20.48
N LEU A 87 -21.22 1.33 -20.69
CA LEU A 87 -21.25 0.59 -21.95
C LEU A 87 -22.65 0.06 -22.29
N SER A 88 -23.51 -0.12 -21.28
CA SER A 88 -24.86 -0.68 -21.41
C SER A 88 -25.97 0.38 -21.48
N ASP A 89 -25.84 1.48 -20.74
CA ASP A 89 -26.88 2.52 -20.63
C ASP A 89 -26.76 3.65 -21.68
N GLY A 90 -25.65 3.68 -22.45
CA GLY A 90 -25.42 4.65 -23.50
C GLY A 90 -24.77 5.96 -23.06
N SER A 91 -24.38 6.08 -21.77
CA SER A 91 -23.64 7.22 -21.23
C SER A 91 -22.12 7.13 -21.43
N TYR A 92 -21.63 6.06 -22.07
CA TYR A 92 -20.21 5.80 -22.26
C TYR A 92 -19.42 6.99 -22.84
N SER A 93 -18.31 7.33 -22.16
CA SER A 93 -17.33 8.30 -22.63
C SER A 93 -15.93 7.79 -22.33
N ALA A 94 -15.19 7.39 -23.38
CA ALA A 94 -13.80 6.97 -23.24
C ALA A 94 -12.93 8.00 -22.51
N ASP A 95 -13.07 9.28 -22.88
CA ASP A 95 -12.32 10.37 -22.24
C ASP A 95 -12.74 10.61 -20.79
N GLY A 96 -14.03 10.49 -20.48
CA GLY A 96 -14.54 10.55 -19.11
C GLY A 96 -13.96 9.43 -18.25
N SER A 97 -13.98 8.20 -18.76
CA SER A 97 -13.43 7.01 -18.10
C SER A 97 -11.92 7.11 -17.88
N ILE A 98 -11.15 7.52 -18.89
CA ILE A 98 -9.69 7.68 -18.78
C ILE A 98 -9.35 8.73 -17.74
N ARG A 99 -10.02 9.89 -17.75
CA ARG A 99 -9.78 10.96 -16.77
C ARG A 99 -10.10 10.52 -15.35
N ALA A 100 -11.18 9.76 -15.15
CA ALA A 100 -11.55 9.23 -13.85
C ALA A 100 -10.48 8.26 -13.31
N LEU A 101 -10.13 7.25 -14.12
CA LEU A 101 -9.08 6.28 -13.79
C LEU A 101 -7.73 6.95 -13.50
N GLN A 102 -7.31 7.94 -14.29
CA GLN A 102 -6.05 8.66 -14.07
C GLN A 102 -6.10 9.54 -12.81
N ARG A 103 -7.24 10.19 -12.54
CA ARG A 103 -7.43 10.96 -11.30
C ARG A 103 -7.30 10.06 -10.07
N ASP A 104 -7.91 8.88 -10.10
CA ASP A 104 -7.98 8.00 -8.93
C ASP A 104 -6.79 7.04 -8.83
N ALA A 105 -6.02 6.86 -9.90
CA ALA A 105 -4.70 6.25 -9.89
C ALA A 105 -3.61 7.25 -9.47
N LYS A 106 -3.85 8.57 -9.57
CA LYS A 106 -2.87 9.58 -9.16
C LYS A 106 -2.54 9.41 -7.67
N GLY A 107 -1.26 9.17 -7.39
CA GLY A 107 -0.77 8.93 -6.04
C GLY A 107 -0.79 7.46 -5.61
N SER A 108 -1.19 6.55 -6.51
CA SER A 108 -0.94 5.11 -6.43
C SER A 108 0.41 4.77 -7.05
N VAL A 109 1.01 3.67 -6.61
CA VAL A 109 2.26 3.12 -7.14
C VAL A 109 2.16 2.65 -8.60
N ILE A 110 0.93 2.53 -9.13
CA ILE A 110 0.62 2.04 -10.49
C ILE A 110 1.42 2.79 -11.56
N ASP A 111 1.65 4.09 -11.39
CA ASP A 111 2.37 4.93 -12.37
C ASP A 111 3.72 5.48 -11.85
N ALA A 112 4.25 4.92 -10.74
CA ALA A 112 5.43 5.50 -10.09
C ALA A 112 6.69 5.44 -10.98
N GLY A 113 6.87 4.35 -11.72
CA GLY A 113 8.10 4.08 -12.48
C GLY A 113 9.26 3.57 -11.61
N PRO A 114 10.46 3.38 -12.19
CA PRO A 114 11.58 2.79 -11.47
C PRO A 114 12.15 3.74 -10.40
N TRP A 115 12.31 3.22 -9.19
CA TRP A 115 12.95 3.97 -8.10
C TRP A 115 14.44 3.67 -7.99
N ASN A 116 15.25 4.67 -8.32
CA ASN A 116 16.70 4.65 -8.14
C ASN A 116 17.17 6.02 -7.60
N PRO A 117 17.06 6.25 -6.28
CA PRO A 117 17.31 7.56 -5.70
C PRO A 117 18.78 7.95 -5.82
N ALA A 118 19.04 9.16 -6.32
CA ALA A 118 20.35 9.81 -6.30
C ALA A 118 20.24 11.08 -5.44
N LEU A 119 20.38 10.89 -4.13
CA LEU A 119 20.20 11.96 -3.15
C LEU A 119 21.54 12.63 -2.82
N ALA A 120 21.52 13.96 -2.72
CA ALA A 120 22.65 14.72 -2.17
C ALA A 120 22.72 14.52 -0.65
N GLY A 121 23.92 14.66 -0.08
CA GLY A 121 24.16 14.48 1.36
C GLY A 121 24.82 13.14 1.70
N ASN A 122 24.96 12.87 2.99
CA ASN A 122 25.61 11.67 3.51
C ASN A 122 24.58 10.53 3.67
N PRO A 123 24.85 9.32 3.17
CA PRO A 123 24.00 8.17 3.40
C PRO A 123 23.85 7.83 4.89
N ILE A 124 22.67 7.37 5.29
CA ILE A 124 22.43 6.88 6.65
C ILE A 124 22.96 5.44 6.75
N THR A 125 23.99 5.23 7.58
CA THR A 125 24.62 3.92 7.76
C THR A 125 24.02 3.09 8.89
N GLN A 126 23.29 3.73 9.80
CA GLN A 126 22.63 3.05 10.91
C GLN A 126 21.28 2.47 10.47
N PRO A 127 20.75 1.46 11.17
CA PRO A 127 19.38 1.02 10.99
C PRO A 127 18.38 2.18 11.19
N ILE A 128 17.32 2.18 10.39
CA ILE A 128 16.22 3.17 10.44
C ILE A 128 14.95 2.44 10.86
N GLY A 129 14.14 3.04 11.73
CA GLY A 129 12.88 2.46 12.22
C GLY A 129 13.08 1.54 13.41
N THR A 130 14.16 1.74 14.18
CA THR A 130 14.43 0.90 15.35
C THR A 130 13.73 1.41 16.61
N HIS A 131 13.66 2.72 16.79
CA HIS A 131 13.18 3.39 18.00
C HIS A 131 12.53 4.76 17.70
N LEU A 132 11.37 4.76 17.07
CA LEU A 132 10.58 5.96 16.77
C LEU A 132 9.29 5.97 17.61
N ASN A 133 9.21 6.91 18.55
CA ASN A 133 8.04 7.10 19.40
C ASN A 133 7.17 8.22 18.86
N GLN A 134 5.88 7.96 18.74
CA GLN A 134 4.83 8.89 18.34
C GLN A 134 4.76 10.11 19.26
N THR A 135 4.50 11.26 18.65
CA THR A 135 4.28 12.53 19.36
C THR A 135 3.01 13.24 18.94
N SER A 136 2.45 12.91 17.76
CA SER A 136 1.18 13.45 17.26
C SER A 136 0.16 12.35 17.00
N GLU A 137 -1.14 12.62 17.08
CA GLU A 137 -2.17 11.60 16.83
C GLU A 137 -2.10 11.02 15.40
N GLY A 138 -1.65 11.81 14.42
CA GLY A 138 -1.65 11.43 13.01
C GLY A 138 -0.51 10.52 12.53
N ASP A 139 0.59 10.40 13.30
CA ASP A 139 1.83 9.77 12.84
C ASP A 139 1.89 8.24 13.08
N CYS A 140 0.97 7.69 13.87
CA CYS A 140 0.98 6.29 14.33
C CYS A 140 1.13 5.27 13.17
N VAL A 141 0.45 5.56 12.05
CA VAL A 141 0.48 4.77 10.82
C VAL A 141 1.86 4.80 10.19
N GLY A 142 2.44 5.99 9.97
CA GLY A 142 3.75 6.14 9.35
C GLY A 142 4.85 5.45 10.17
N ILE A 143 4.81 5.63 11.50
CA ILE A 143 5.76 5.00 12.43
C ILE A 143 5.63 3.47 12.37
N SER A 144 4.42 2.94 12.47
CA SER A 144 4.18 1.49 12.42
C SER A 144 4.60 0.87 11.09
N VAL A 145 4.40 1.57 9.97
CA VAL A 145 4.83 1.12 8.65
C VAL A 145 6.36 1.10 8.57
N VAL A 146 7.02 2.18 8.95
CA VAL A 146 8.50 2.25 8.98
C VAL A 146 9.07 1.13 9.84
N LYS A 147 8.45 0.85 10.99
CA LYS A 147 8.83 -0.26 11.85
C LYS A 147 8.68 -1.62 11.19
N ALA A 148 7.52 -1.90 10.62
CA ALA A 148 7.26 -3.17 9.94
C ALA A 148 8.25 -3.38 8.78
N PHE A 149 8.57 -2.33 8.03
CA PHE A 149 9.55 -2.35 6.95
C PHE A 149 10.97 -2.59 7.47
N SER A 150 11.37 -1.94 8.56
CA SER A 150 12.70 -2.09 9.16
C SER A 150 13.02 -3.53 9.59
N ASN A 151 12.00 -4.33 9.88
CA ASN A 151 12.13 -5.75 10.23
C ASN A 151 12.28 -6.68 9.02
N THR A 152 12.26 -6.16 7.80
CA THR A 152 12.45 -6.95 6.59
C THR A 152 13.73 -6.51 5.89
N GLN A 153 14.41 -7.42 5.20
CA GLN A 153 15.66 -7.09 4.53
C GLN A 153 15.46 -6.02 3.44
N MET A 154 14.46 -6.20 2.57
CA MET A 154 14.17 -5.25 1.49
C MET A 154 13.60 -3.93 2.04
N GLY A 155 12.70 -3.97 3.03
CA GLY A 155 12.18 -2.75 3.67
C GLY A 155 13.28 -1.92 4.33
N ALA A 156 14.21 -2.55 5.05
CA ALA A 156 15.37 -1.85 5.62
C ALA A 156 16.26 -1.22 4.54
N GLN A 157 16.49 -1.92 3.42
CA GLN A 157 17.23 -1.37 2.28
C GLN A 157 16.52 -0.18 1.63
N ILE A 158 15.19 -0.23 1.49
CA ILE A 158 14.39 0.90 1.01
C ILE A 158 14.58 2.10 1.94
N LEU A 159 14.43 1.91 3.26
CA LEU A 159 14.60 3.00 4.23
C LEU A 159 16.00 3.62 4.14
N GLN A 160 17.06 2.81 4.09
CA GLN A 160 18.44 3.29 4.04
C GLN A 160 18.79 4.01 2.73
N ARG A 161 18.34 3.49 1.59
CA ARG A 161 18.58 4.11 0.27
C ARG A 161 17.76 5.38 0.06
N GLY A 162 16.61 5.47 0.72
CA GLY A 162 15.67 6.57 0.57
C GLY A 162 15.99 7.82 1.38
N VAL A 163 17.02 7.80 2.24
CA VAL A 163 17.31 8.92 3.16
C VAL A 163 18.79 9.29 3.14
N THR A 164 19.06 10.60 3.13
CA THR A 164 20.41 11.17 3.31
C THR A 164 20.38 12.36 4.26
N LEU A 165 21.49 12.60 4.95
CA LEU A 165 21.70 13.69 5.89
C LEU A 165 22.53 14.82 5.26
N ASN A 166 22.02 16.04 5.29
CA ASN A 166 22.72 17.23 4.83
C ASN A 166 23.63 17.80 5.94
N ALA A 167 24.55 18.68 5.55
CA ALA A 167 25.52 19.29 6.48
C ALA A 167 24.87 20.20 7.54
N ASP A 168 23.70 20.77 7.24
CA ASP A 168 22.91 21.60 8.15
C ASP A 168 22.02 20.79 9.10
N GLY A 169 22.09 19.45 9.03
CA GLY A 169 21.27 18.55 9.83
C GLY A 169 19.90 18.23 9.23
N SER A 170 19.50 18.85 8.11
CA SER A 170 18.27 18.51 7.39
C SER A 170 18.41 17.18 6.63
N PHE A 171 17.29 16.61 6.20
CA PHE A 171 17.25 15.33 5.49
C PHE A 171 16.66 15.48 4.09
N ASN A 172 17.22 14.77 3.13
CA ASN A 172 16.58 14.52 1.84
C ASN A 172 15.99 13.12 1.85
N VAL A 173 14.73 13.00 1.43
CA VAL A 173 14.01 11.73 1.38
C VAL A 173 13.45 11.49 -0.01
N SER A 174 13.59 10.28 -0.54
CA SER A 174 12.90 9.81 -1.74
C SER A 174 12.13 8.54 -1.42
N LEU A 175 10.89 8.46 -1.89
CA LEU A 175 9.98 7.35 -1.63
C LEU A 175 9.79 6.51 -2.90
N PRO A 176 9.75 5.17 -2.81
CA PRO A 176 9.60 4.31 -3.98
C PRO A 176 8.36 4.57 -4.84
N GLY A 177 7.22 4.89 -4.24
CA GLY A 177 6.00 5.28 -4.96
C GLY A 177 5.98 6.73 -5.47
N ALA A 178 7.05 7.50 -5.23
CA ALA A 178 7.21 8.87 -5.72
C ALA A 178 8.65 9.12 -6.23
N PRO A 179 9.15 8.32 -7.20
CA PRO A 179 10.58 8.25 -7.47
C PRO A 179 11.17 9.50 -8.13
N SER A 180 10.33 10.37 -8.69
CA SER A 180 10.75 11.67 -9.27
C SER A 180 10.81 12.80 -8.25
N THR A 181 10.41 12.57 -7.00
CA THR A 181 10.30 13.61 -5.98
C THR A 181 11.33 13.40 -4.89
N VAL A 182 11.97 14.51 -4.49
CA VAL A 182 12.82 14.57 -3.30
C VAL A 182 12.12 15.49 -2.29
N PHE A 183 11.86 14.95 -1.11
CA PHE A 183 11.29 15.68 0.02
C PHE A 183 12.41 16.21 0.90
N HIS A 184 12.29 17.45 1.35
CA HIS A 184 13.27 18.11 2.20
C HIS A 184 12.67 18.33 3.59
N LEU A 185 13.30 17.74 4.61
CA LEU A 185 12.82 17.73 5.98
C LEU A 185 13.81 18.46 6.88
N GLN A 186 13.33 19.51 7.53
CA GLN A 186 14.15 20.32 8.43
C GLN A 186 14.32 19.61 9.77
N ALA A 187 15.53 19.66 10.34
CA ALA A 187 15.84 19.02 11.62
C ALA A 187 14.93 19.51 12.76
N ALA A 188 14.62 20.81 12.78
CA ALA A 188 13.79 21.44 13.80
C ALA A 188 12.32 20.95 13.78
N ASP A 189 11.89 20.39 12.64
CA ASP A 189 10.51 20.00 12.39
C ASP A 189 10.27 18.49 12.59
N LEU A 190 11.33 17.68 12.78
CA LEU A 190 11.22 16.23 12.80
C LEU A 190 10.40 15.69 13.98
N ASP A 191 10.48 16.34 15.12
CA ASP A 191 9.82 15.92 16.35
C ASP A 191 8.28 15.84 16.24
N GLN A 192 7.68 16.46 15.21
CA GLN A 192 6.24 16.36 14.91
C GLN A 192 5.86 15.06 14.18
N TYR A 193 6.86 14.31 13.69
CA TYR A 193 6.71 13.04 12.96
C TYR A 193 7.24 11.84 13.78
N GLY A 194 7.47 12.05 15.08
CA GLY A 194 8.02 11.09 16.03
C GLY A 194 9.42 11.46 16.55
N LYS A 195 9.82 10.83 17.66
CA LYS A 195 11.10 11.07 18.36
C LYS A 195 11.89 9.79 18.60
N GLY A 196 13.22 9.89 18.60
CA GLY A 196 14.15 8.81 18.93
C GLY A 196 14.93 8.25 17.74
N ASP A 197 14.41 8.42 16.52
CA ASP A 197 15.03 7.99 15.27
C ASP A 197 14.79 9.05 14.19
N ALA A 198 15.69 10.04 14.09
CA ALA A 198 15.52 11.19 13.20
C ALA A 198 15.42 10.82 11.70
N PRO A 199 16.23 9.88 11.18
CA PRO A 199 16.04 9.37 9.81
C PRO A 199 14.65 8.77 9.59
N ALA A 200 14.13 7.99 10.55
CA ALA A 200 12.79 7.42 10.45
C ALA A 200 11.69 8.50 10.50
N ALA A 201 11.84 9.50 11.38
CA ALA A 201 10.94 10.65 11.44
C ALA A 201 10.93 11.43 10.12
N ALA A 202 12.08 11.56 9.44
CA ALA A 202 12.16 12.19 8.13
C ALA A 202 11.37 11.39 7.05
N VAL A 203 11.41 10.06 7.09
CA VAL A 203 10.60 9.21 6.21
C VAL A 203 9.10 9.43 6.45
N VAL A 204 8.67 9.48 7.71
CA VAL A 204 7.27 9.77 8.07
C VAL A 204 6.87 11.18 7.60
N GLY A 205 7.73 12.18 7.81
CA GLY A 205 7.50 13.54 7.32
C GLY A 205 7.34 13.62 5.80
N ALA A 206 8.14 12.86 5.04
CA ALA A 206 8.01 12.77 3.59
C ALA A 206 6.65 12.20 3.16
N MET A 207 6.11 11.22 3.90
CA MET A 207 4.76 10.69 3.65
C MET A 207 3.69 11.76 3.86
N PHE A 208 3.78 12.55 4.94
CA PHE A 208 2.86 13.67 5.18
C PHE A 208 2.92 14.72 4.07
N GLN A 209 4.13 15.08 3.62
CA GLN A 209 4.31 16.01 2.50
C GLN A 209 3.72 15.44 1.19
N TYR A 210 3.91 14.14 0.92
CA TYR A 210 3.36 13.46 -0.26
C TYR A 210 1.83 13.48 -0.29
N PHE A 211 1.18 13.19 0.85
CA PHE A 211 -0.28 13.20 0.96
C PHE A 211 -0.86 14.61 1.19
N HIS A 212 -0.02 15.63 1.33
CA HIS A 212 -0.41 17.01 1.66
C HIS A 212 -1.25 17.08 2.95
N LEU A 213 -0.85 16.33 3.97
CA LEU A 213 -1.54 16.24 5.25
C LEU A 213 -0.78 17.00 6.33
N ASP A 214 -1.54 17.65 7.22
CA ASP A 214 -1.03 18.28 8.44
C ASP A 214 -0.91 17.21 9.54
N PRO A 215 0.29 16.92 10.07
CA PRO A 215 0.49 15.88 11.09
C PRO A 215 -0.27 16.16 12.40
N ALA A 216 -0.68 17.40 12.66
CA ALA A 216 -1.48 17.75 13.83
C ALA A 216 -3.00 17.56 13.63
N LYS A 217 -3.46 17.32 12.39
CA LYS A 217 -4.89 17.28 12.05
C LYS A 217 -5.31 16.10 11.18
N GLY A 218 -4.38 15.46 10.50
CA GLY A 218 -4.61 14.38 9.56
C GLY A 218 -3.90 13.11 9.99
N SER A 219 -4.54 11.97 9.73
CA SER A 219 -3.91 10.65 9.84
C SER A 219 -3.46 10.19 8.45
N LEU A 220 -2.31 9.54 8.39
CA LEU A 220 -1.85 8.92 7.16
C LEU A 220 -2.75 7.72 6.78
N PRO A 221 -3.10 7.55 5.50
CA PRO A 221 -3.86 6.37 5.04
C PRO A 221 -2.98 5.11 4.99
N THR A 222 -3.21 4.15 5.89
CA THR A 222 -2.34 2.96 6.09
C THR A 222 -2.04 2.21 4.79
N ASN A 223 -3.07 1.81 4.03
CA ASN A 223 -2.92 1.12 2.74
C ASN A 223 -2.01 1.89 1.77
N LYS A 224 -2.27 3.19 1.60
CA LYS A 224 -1.49 4.00 0.65
C LYS A 224 -0.07 4.24 1.14
N VAL A 225 0.18 4.30 2.44
CA VAL A 225 1.54 4.42 2.99
C VAL A 225 2.33 3.14 2.77
N MET A 226 1.73 1.97 3.03
CA MET A 226 2.37 0.67 2.77
C MET A 226 2.75 0.55 1.29
N GLU A 227 1.82 0.89 0.40
CA GLU A 227 2.03 0.93 -1.05
C GLU A 227 3.13 1.93 -1.47
N LEU A 228 3.05 3.17 -0.99
CA LEU A 228 4.00 4.24 -1.28
C LEU A 228 5.43 3.85 -0.90
N LEU A 229 5.59 3.27 0.30
CA LEU A 229 6.91 2.90 0.79
C LEU A 229 7.43 1.62 0.12
N ALA A 230 6.56 0.69 -0.26
CA ALA A 230 6.96 -0.53 -0.97
C ALA A 230 7.39 -0.24 -2.41
N GLY A 231 6.71 0.66 -3.10
CA GLY A 231 6.97 0.88 -4.52
C GLY A 231 6.72 -0.38 -5.35
N GLN A 232 7.51 -0.53 -6.42
CA GLN A 232 7.56 -1.74 -7.23
C GLN A 232 8.22 -2.96 -6.55
N TYR A 233 8.75 -2.81 -5.32
CA TYR A 233 9.53 -3.86 -4.64
C TYR A 233 8.68 -4.80 -3.79
N GLY A 234 7.42 -4.45 -3.56
CA GLY A 234 6.53 -5.22 -2.71
C GLY A 234 5.13 -5.31 -3.27
N ASP A 235 4.48 -6.42 -2.93
CA ASP A 235 3.10 -6.69 -3.28
C ASP A 235 2.21 -6.41 -2.08
N HIS A 236 1.28 -5.47 -2.24
CA HIS A 236 0.36 -5.07 -1.20
C HIS A 236 -0.79 -6.08 -1.08
N GLN A 237 -1.28 -6.27 0.14
CA GLN A 237 -2.49 -7.04 0.44
C GLN A 237 -3.18 -6.45 1.66
N ARG A 238 -4.50 -6.40 1.60
CA ARG A 238 -5.36 -5.98 2.71
C ARG A 238 -6.32 -7.09 3.12
N LEU A 239 -6.47 -7.30 4.43
CA LEU A 239 -7.64 -7.94 5.00
C LEU A 239 -8.51 -6.86 5.64
N ALA A 240 -9.63 -6.54 4.97
CA ALA A 240 -10.60 -5.58 5.47
C ALA A 240 -11.46 -6.23 6.57
N ASP A 241 -11.29 -5.77 7.80
CA ASP A 241 -11.86 -6.45 8.96
C ASP A 241 -13.38 -6.19 9.12
N ALA A 242 -13.90 -5.10 8.58
CA ALA A 242 -15.34 -4.76 8.63
C ALA A 242 -16.26 -5.89 8.10
N HIS A 243 -15.72 -6.81 7.30
CA HIS A 243 -16.42 -7.97 6.74
C HIS A 243 -15.76 -9.31 7.07
N SER A 244 -14.79 -9.33 7.98
CA SER A 244 -14.04 -10.52 8.37
C SER A 244 -14.74 -11.28 9.50
N SER A 245 -14.63 -12.60 9.46
CA SER A 245 -14.97 -13.49 10.56
C SER A 245 -13.78 -13.69 11.50
N PRO A 246 -14.00 -14.14 12.76
CA PRO A 246 -12.91 -14.52 13.66
C PRO A 246 -11.97 -15.61 13.12
N GLN A 247 -12.35 -16.32 12.05
CA GLN A 247 -11.52 -17.34 11.40
C GLN A 247 -10.64 -16.77 10.27
N ASP A 248 -11.07 -15.67 9.64
CA ASP A 248 -10.34 -15.07 8.51
C ASP A 248 -9.02 -14.44 8.97
N ILE A 249 -9.03 -13.78 10.14
CA ILE A 249 -7.83 -13.12 10.70
C ILE A 249 -6.73 -14.14 11.05
N PRO A 250 -6.99 -15.22 11.80
CA PRO A 250 -5.97 -16.24 12.06
C PRO A 250 -5.47 -16.90 10.78
N GLN A 251 -6.36 -17.19 9.83
CA GLN A 251 -5.96 -17.78 8.55
C GLN A 251 -5.02 -16.85 7.76
N PHE A 252 -5.34 -15.55 7.70
CA PHE A 252 -4.50 -14.54 7.07
C PHE A 252 -3.14 -14.43 7.76
N LEU A 253 -3.10 -14.29 9.08
CA LEU A 253 -1.84 -14.14 9.82
C LEU A 253 -0.95 -15.39 9.75
N LEU A 254 -1.54 -16.58 9.92
CA LEU A 254 -0.81 -17.85 9.90
C LEU A 254 -0.28 -18.21 8.51
N SER A 255 -1.02 -17.88 7.44
CA SER A 255 -0.54 -18.11 6.07
C SER A 255 0.68 -17.26 5.71
N HIS A 256 0.89 -16.13 6.40
CA HIS A 256 2.01 -15.22 6.19
C HIS A 256 3.09 -15.28 7.27
N ALA A 257 2.90 -16.07 8.33
CA ALA A 257 3.76 -16.10 9.51
C ALA A 257 5.26 -16.28 9.19
N SER A 258 5.58 -17.21 8.28
CA SER A 258 6.96 -17.49 7.87
C SER A 258 7.66 -16.33 7.14
N GLY A 259 6.89 -15.37 6.61
CA GLY A 259 7.41 -14.18 5.94
C GLY A 259 7.68 -13.02 6.88
N VAL A 260 7.00 -12.96 8.03
CA VAL A 260 7.09 -11.82 8.96
C VAL A 260 8.48 -11.75 9.57
N GLY A 261 9.12 -10.58 9.50
CA GLY A 261 10.51 -10.40 9.92
C GLY A 261 11.55 -10.85 8.87
N SER A 262 11.11 -11.17 7.65
CA SER A 262 11.99 -11.55 6.53
C SER A 262 11.59 -10.80 5.27
N ARG A 263 10.44 -11.15 4.69
CA ARG A 263 9.91 -10.60 3.44
C ARG A 263 8.51 -10.01 3.57
N ALA A 264 7.81 -10.20 4.68
CA ALA A 264 6.49 -9.64 4.92
C ALA A 264 6.55 -8.57 6.01
N ALA A 265 6.09 -7.36 5.67
CA ALA A 265 5.81 -6.29 6.62
C ALA A 265 4.30 -6.23 6.83
N ILE A 266 3.84 -6.32 8.08
CA ILE A 266 2.41 -6.30 8.42
C ILE A 266 2.15 -5.23 9.47
N VAL A 267 1.12 -4.43 9.22
CA VAL A 267 0.54 -3.45 10.16
C VAL A 267 -0.92 -3.79 10.36
N PHE A 268 -1.43 -3.57 11.58
CA PHE A 268 -2.85 -3.78 11.88
C PHE A 268 -3.44 -2.63 12.68
N GLY A 269 -4.74 -2.39 12.48
CA GLY A 269 -5.53 -1.38 13.17
C GLY A 269 -6.00 -1.83 14.56
N GLY A 270 -6.23 -0.86 15.44
CA GLY A 270 -6.64 -1.11 16.81
C GLY A 270 -6.90 0.16 17.61
N LYS A 271 -7.25 -0.01 18.89
CA LYS A 271 -7.10 1.03 19.90
C LYS A 271 -6.06 0.61 20.94
N PRO A 272 -5.17 1.48 21.41
CA PRO A 272 -4.30 1.16 22.52
C PRO A 272 -5.09 1.17 23.84
N ALA A 273 -4.97 0.10 24.62
CA ALA A 273 -5.35 0.08 26.03
C ALA A 273 -4.43 1.01 26.84
N ARG A 274 -4.79 1.29 28.10
CA ARG A 274 -4.02 2.20 28.98
C ARG A 274 -2.56 1.78 29.20
N ASN A 275 -2.26 0.48 29.10
CA ASN A 275 -0.92 -0.07 29.20
C ASN A 275 -0.18 -0.09 27.85
N GLY A 276 -0.82 0.39 26.77
CA GLY A 276 -0.33 0.41 25.40
C GLY A 276 -0.50 -0.91 24.64
N ASP A 277 -1.13 -1.94 25.23
CA ASP A 277 -1.50 -3.14 24.48
C ASP A 277 -2.58 -2.81 23.46
N TRP A 278 -2.66 -3.60 22.40
CA TRP A 278 -3.79 -3.55 21.49
C TRP A 278 -5.10 -3.89 22.22
N SER A 279 -6.17 -3.21 21.83
CA SER A 279 -7.55 -3.44 22.27
C SER A 279 -8.54 -3.14 21.14
N LYS A 280 -9.79 -3.56 21.35
CA LYS A 280 -10.87 -3.48 20.36
C LYS A 280 -11.19 -2.05 19.88
N GLY A 281 -11.32 -1.90 18.56
CA GLY A 281 -11.74 -0.68 17.86
C GLY A 281 -10.70 -0.26 16.82
N ASP A 282 -11.00 0.81 16.09
CA ASP A 282 -10.07 1.42 15.12
C ASP A 282 -9.67 2.84 15.58
N GLY A 283 -8.48 3.28 15.17
CA GLY A 283 -7.92 4.60 15.48
C GLY A 283 -6.42 4.65 15.76
N HIS A 284 -5.71 3.52 15.72
CA HIS A 284 -4.27 3.42 15.96
C HIS A 284 -3.65 2.26 15.20
N ALA A 285 -2.42 2.44 14.72
CA ALA A 285 -1.70 1.40 14.01
C ALA A 285 -0.65 0.71 14.90
N PHE A 286 -0.43 -0.57 14.63
CA PHE A 286 0.56 -1.41 15.33
C PHE A 286 1.36 -2.21 14.30
N ALA A 287 2.66 -2.37 14.52
CA ALA A 287 3.52 -3.13 13.63
C ALA A 287 3.71 -4.56 14.15
N ILE A 288 3.45 -5.58 13.32
CA ILE A 288 3.78 -6.97 13.67
C ILE A 288 5.27 -7.19 13.38
N ILE A 289 5.98 -7.69 14.37
CA ILE A 289 7.43 -7.94 14.32
C ILE A 289 7.73 -9.41 14.10
N HIS A 290 6.89 -10.29 14.65
CA HIS A 290 7.07 -11.73 14.56
C HIS A 290 5.73 -12.46 14.71
N ILE A 291 5.59 -13.62 14.07
CA ILE A 291 4.48 -14.55 14.27
C ILE A 291 5.09 -15.93 14.50
N ASP A 292 4.76 -16.54 15.64
CA ASP A 292 5.11 -17.92 15.95
C ASP A 292 3.89 -18.82 15.66
N PRO A 293 3.88 -19.54 14.52
CA PRO A 293 2.76 -20.40 14.16
C PRO A 293 2.66 -21.63 15.07
N ALA A 294 3.73 -22.03 15.77
CA ALA A 294 3.70 -23.21 16.63
C ALA A 294 2.96 -22.93 17.95
N SER A 295 3.19 -21.75 18.55
CA SER A 295 2.48 -21.33 19.77
C SER A 295 1.19 -20.54 19.49
N GLY A 296 0.95 -20.14 18.24
CA GLY A 296 -0.23 -19.33 17.87
C GLY A 296 -0.17 -17.91 18.42
N GLN A 297 1.03 -17.39 18.65
CA GLN A 297 1.26 -16.05 19.19
C GLN A 297 1.88 -15.13 18.13
N LEU A 298 1.60 -13.84 18.25
CA LEU A 298 2.29 -12.81 17.49
C LEU A 298 2.89 -11.77 18.43
N SER A 299 4.01 -11.20 18.01
CA SER A 299 4.64 -10.08 18.68
C SER A 299 4.53 -8.80 17.85
N TYR A 300 4.22 -7.69 18.51
CA TYR A 300 3.96 -6.39 17.87
C TYR A 300 4.53 -5.23 18.69
N THR A 301 4.68 -4.06 18.07
CA THR A 301 5.00 -2.81 18.74
C THR A 301 3.85 -1.82 18.66
N ASN A 302 3.79 -0.92 19.64
CA ASN A 302 2.93 0.24 19.64
C ASN A 302 3.78 1.49 19.42
N PRO A 303 3.48 2.34 18.41
CA PRO A 303 4.27 3.54 18.13
C PRO A 303 4.34 4.53 19.31
N TRP A 304 3.44 4.50 20.30
CA TRP A 304 3.58 5.33 21.52
C TRP A 304 4.82 5.03 22.36
N ASN A 305 5.32 3.79 22.31
CA ASN A 305 6.45 3.37 23.11
C ASN A 305 7.29 2.29 22.42
N GLU A 306 7.48 2.43 21.11
CA GLU A 306 8.14 1.48 20.24
C GLU A 306 9.52 1.07 20.76
N GLY A 307 10.28 2.02 21.30
CA GLY A 307 11.63 1.76 21.78
C GLY A 307 11.71 1.03 23.12
N VAL A 308 10.59 0.77 23.77
CA VAL A 308 10.56 0.27 25.16
C VAL A 308 10.05 -1.17 25.24
N GLN A 309 9.05 -1.55 24.43
CA GLN A 309 8.36 -2.83 24.60
C GLN A 309 7.94 -3.45 23.27
N VAL A 310 8.40 -4.69 23.06
CA VAL A 310 7.72 -5.65 22.17
C VAL A 310 6.65 -6.35 23.00
N ARG A 311 5.43 -6.38 22.49
CA ARG A 311 4.26 -6.98 23.13
C ARG A 311 3.92 -8.28 22.44
N THR A 312 3.23 -9.17 23.14
CA THR A 312 2.80 -10.46 22.58
C THR A 312 1.32 -10.69 22.87
N ILE A 313 0.60 -11.25 21.90
CA ILE A 313 -0.81 -11.60 22.01
C ILE A 313 -1.07 -12.93 21.27
N ALA A 314 -2.01 -13.73 21.77
CA ALA A 314 -2.49 -14.90 21.02
C ALA A 314 -3.26 -14.44 19.78
N ILE A 315 -3.01 -15.08 18.64
CA ILE A 315 -3.69 -14.76 17.37
C ILE A 315 -5.20 -14.92 17.52
N SER A 316 -5.66 -15.94 18.27
CA SER A 316 -7.07 -16.16 18.57
C SER A 316 -7.71 -15.00 19.33
N ASP A 317 -6.98 -14.41 20.28
CA ASP A 317 -7.49 -13.34 21.13
C ASP A 317 -7.56 -12.03 20.37
N LEU A 318 -6.56 -11.76 19.51
CA LEU A 318 -6.61 -10.65 18.57
C LEU A 318 -7.82 -10.81 17.64
N ALA A 319 -7.96 -11.97 17.00
CA ALA A 319 -9.04 -12.22 16.03
C ALA A 319 -10.44 -12.12 16.65
N ALA A 320 -10.66 -12.69 17.83
CA ALA A 320 -11.94 -12.64 18.52
C ALA A 320 -12.37 -11.21 18.88
N GLN A 321 -11.39 -10.32 19.12
CA GLN A 321 -11.66 -8.94 19.46
C GLN A 321 -11.72 -8.02 18.23
N ALA A 322 -10.93 -8.32 17.20
CA ALA A 322 -10.82 -7.53 15.97
C ALA A 322 -12.00 -7.78 15.03
N ALA A 323 -12.44 -9.02 14.83
CA ALA A 323 -13.43 -9.39 13.83
C ALA A 323 -14.65 -8.44 13.77
N GLY A 324 -14.86 -7.81 12.61
CA GLY A 324 -16.02 -6.95 12.34
C GLY A 324 -15.93 -5.56 12.98
N THR A 325 -14.75 -5.09 13.37
CA THR A 325 -14.52 -3.77 14.00
C THR A 325 -13.90 -2.74 13.07
N SER A 326 -13.52 -3.14 11.86
CA SER A 326 -12.69 -2.36 10.92
C SER A 326 -11.22 -2.24 11.34
N ALA A 327 -10.75 -3.16 12.17
CA ALA A 327 -9.33 -3.30 12.51
C ALA A 327 -8.58 -3.94 11.34
N ASP A 328 -8.34 -3.18 10.28
CA ASP A 328 -7.75 -3.69 9.04
C ASP A 328 -6.32 -4.18 9.23
N PHE A 329 -5.94 -5.19 8.44
CA PHE A 329 -4.57 -5.67 8.34
C PHE A 329 -4.03 -5.31 6.97
N GLU A 330 -2.95 -4.55 6.94
CA GLU A 330 -2.24 -4.17 5.73
C GLU A 330 -0.90 -4.90 5.70
N MET A 331 -0.57 -5.48 4.56
CA MET A 331 0.66 -6.23 4.37
C MET A 331 1.34 -5.84 3.08
N VAL A 332 2.68 -5.82 3.11
CA VAL A 332 3.52 -5.86 1.93
C VAL A 332 4.37 -7.12 1.98
N THR A 333 4.38 -7.89 0.89
CA THR A 333 5.36 -8.95 0.65
C THR A 333 6.41 -8.49 -0.34
N PHE A 334 7.66 -8.36 0.11
CA PHE A 334 8.81 -8.01 -0.72
C PHE A 334 9.29 -9.18 -1.58
N ARG A 335 9.81 -8.85 -2.76
CA ARG A 335 10.34 -9.78 -3.77
C ARG A 335 11.85 -9.93 -3.71
#